data_AF-A0A2C6ABG3-F1
#
_entry.id   AF-A0A2C6ABG3-F1
#
_cell.length_a   1.000
_cell.length_b   1.000
_cell.length_c   1.000
_cell.angle_alpha   90.00
_cell.angle_beta   90.00
_cell.angle_gamma   90.00
#
_symmetry.space_group_name_H-M   'P 1'
#
loop_
_entity.id
_entity.type
_entity.pdbx_description
1 polymer ?
#
loop_
_entity_poly.entity_id
_entity_poly.type
_entity_poly.pdbx_seq_one_letter_code
_entity_poly.pdbx_strand_id
1 'polypeptide(L)'
;MGHSFPAETVALHTDPFYAECRAYGRIQEAQERGLLKRQIAIRCEGFLLLSDEDRNKLQDRGVDFEEGVGDGDGDIDGENGEDSKEMMRQLKAAKNKNRRPVRAMVKELACGESGVDAKSAGRILRDIRQLNRLKIYNRDIRKDNFRGGKLVDFGSSWTEPHCFLEADEDEAAETKAEDLVMFDEMVAMEALRTDVRALPNWQYCSKLRPRKAAAGASA
;
A
#
# COMPACT_ATOMS: atom_id res chain seq x y z
N MET A 1 -14.07 22.28 8.50
CA MET A 1 -14.10 22.65 7.06
C MET A 1 -12.97 21.88 6.42
N GLY A 2 -13.29 20.86 5.61
CA GLY A 2 -12.27 19.99 4.99
C GLY A 2 -11.42 20.78 3.99
N HIS A 3 -10.11 20.58 4.04
CA HIS A 3 -9.19 21.12 3.04
C HIS A 3 -9.42 20.40 1.70
N SER A 4 -9.82 21.13 0.66
CA SER A 4 -9.89 20.57 -0.69
C SER A 4 -8.54 20.71 -1.39
N PHE A 5 -7.96 19.58 -1.84
CA PHE A 5 -6.73 19.57 -2.62
C PHE A 5 -7.03 19.67 -4.13
N PRO A 6 -6.13 20.25 -4.94
CA PRO A 6 -6.25 20.20 -6.40
C PRO A 6 -6.32 18.75 -6.91
N ALA A 7 -7.12 18.51 -7.96
CA ALA A 7 -7.28 17.17 -8.53
C ALA A 7 -5.95 16.51 -8.95
N GLU A 8 -5.00 17.30 -9.44
CA GLU A 8 -3.65 16.84 -9.76
C GLU A 8 -2.90 16.32 -8.53
N THR A 9 -3.00 17.03 -7.40
CA THR A 9 -2.40 16.58 -6.13
C THR A 9 -3.00 15.26 -5.68
N VAL A 10 -4.34 15.15 -5.71
CA VAL A 10 -5.01 13.89 -5.37
C VAL A 10 -4.52 12.76 -6.28
N ALA A 11 -4.50 12.96 -7.59
CA ALA A 11 -4.03 11.96 -8.56
C ALA A 11 -2.58 11.52 -8.31
N LEU A 12 -1.68 12.43 -7.94
CA LEU A 12 -0.29 12.08 -7.61
C LEU A 12 -0.17 11.29 -6.30
N HIS A 13 -1.02 11.59 -5.32
CA HIS A 13 -1.03 10.90 -4.03
C HIS A 13 -1.68 9.51 -4.10
N THR A 14 -2.62 9.31 -5.03
CA THR A 14 -3.31 8.03 -5.23
C THR A 14 -2.70 7.16 -6.32
N ASP A 15 -1.73 7.66 -7.09
CA ASP A 15 -1.01 6.89 -8.10
C ASP A 15 -0.12 5.83 -7.42
N PRO A 16 -0.30 4.52 -7.70
CA PRO A 16 0.43 3.47 -7.01
C PRO A 16 1.96 3.55 -7.16
N PHE A 17 2.45 4.05 -8.29
CA PHE A 17 3.88 4.23 -8.50
C PHE A 17 4.42 5.32 -7.57
N TYR A 18 3.73 6.45 -7.46
CA TYR A 18 4.17 7.53 -6.56
C TYR A 18 4.01 7.16 -5.09
N ALA A 19 2.96 6.42 -4.71
CA ALA A 19 2.81 5.84 -3.38
C ALA A 19 4.05 5.00 -3.01
N GLU A 20 4.44 4.07 -3.89
CA GLU A 20 5.58 3.19 -3.69
C GLU A 20 6.91 3.96 -3.64
N CYS A 21 7.14 4.92 -4.55
CA CYS A 21 8.33 5.78 -4.51
C CYS A 21 8.46 6.54 -3.19
N ARG A 22 7.36 7.10 -2.68
CA ARG A 22 7.37 7.87 -1.43
C ARG A 22 7.67 7.00 -0.21
N ALA A 23 7.10 5.81 -0.16
CA ALA A 23 7.38 4.86 0.90
C ALA A 23 8.85 4.44 0.89
N TYR A 24 9.39 4.05 -0.27
CA TYR A 24 10.80 3.66 -0.38
C TYR A 24 11.77 4.81 -0.09
N GLY A 25 11.46 6.02 -0.56
CA GLY A 25 12.25 7.21 -0.22
C GLY A 25 12.32 7.44 1.28
N ARG A 26 11.18 7.36 1.99
CA ARG A 26 11.13 7.51 3.45
C ARG A 26 11.88 6.38 4.18
N ILE A 27 11.80 5.14 3.69
CA ILE A 27 12.55 4.00 4.25
C ILE A 27 14.06 4.24 4.10
N GLN A 28 14.50 4.67 2.92
CA GLN A 28 15.91 4.95 2.64
C GLN A 28 16.43 6.08 3.53
N GLU A 29 15.72 7.20 3.62
CA GLU A 29 16.07 8.31 4.52
C GLU A 29 16.20 7.86 5.98
N ALA A 30 15.29 7.00 6.45
CA ALA A 30 15.32 6.48 7.80
C ALA A 30 16.53 5.55 8.05
N GLN A 31 16.94 4.78 7.03
CA GLN A 31 18.13 3.93 7.08
C GLN A 31 19.41 4.77 7.13
N GLU A 32 19.52 5.76 6.25
CA GLU A 32 20.67 6.69 6.20
C GLU A 32 20.83 7.47 7.50
N ARG A 33 19.72 7.85 8.15
CA ARG A 33 19.71 8.52 9.46
C ARG A 33 19.88 7.58 10.65
N GLY A 34 20.01 6.26 10.43
CA GLY A 34 20.15 5.26 11.50
C GLY A 34 18.89 5.04 12.35
N LEU A 35 17.75 5.59 11.95
CA LEU A 35 16.44 5.40 12.59
C LEU A 35 15.85 4.02 12.26
N LEU A 36 16.28 3.43 11.14
CA LEU A 36 15.88 2.12 10.70
C LEU A 36 17.10 1.25 10.40
N LYS A 37 17.50 0.40 11.36
CA LYS A 37 18.70 -0.46 11.22
C LYS A 37 18.43 -1.77 10.51
N ARG A 38 17.18 -2.24 10.55
CA ARG A 38 16.78 -3.53 9.98
C ARG A 38 16.15 -3.32 8.61
N GLN A 39 16.43 -4.24 7.70
CA GLN A 39 15.75 -4.29 6.41
C GLN A 39 14.35 -4.88 6.59
N ILE A 40 13.34 -4.01 6.63
CA ILE A 40 11.92 -4.35 6.83
C ILE A 40 11.15 -4.50 5.52
N ALA A 41 11.70 -3.95 4.43
CA ALA A 41 11.20 -4.04 3.08
C ALA A 41 12.30 -4.55 2.16
N ILE A 42 11.92 -5.25 1.10
CA ILE A 42 12.80 -5.58 -0.02
C ILE A 42 13.33 -4.28 -0.61
N ARG A 43 14.64 -4.20 -0.83
CA ARG A 43 15.29 -2.99 -1.32
C ARG A 43 14.74 -2.62 -2.69
N CYS A 44 14.43 -1.34 -2.87
CA CYS A 44 14.12 -0.76 -4.16
C CYS A 44 15.40 -0.14 -4.73
N GLU A 45 15.79 -0.57 -5.94
CA GLU A 45 16.95 -0.05 -6.67
C GLU A 45 16.58 1.12 -7.58
N GLY A 46 15.28 1.39 -7.75
CA GLY A 46 14.76 2.52 -8.51
C GLY A 46 13.62 2.11 -9.42
N PHE A 47 13.52 2.77 -10.57
CA PHE A 47 12.49 2.48 -11.56
C PHE A 47 13.03 2.59 -12.98
N LEU A 48 12.32 1.98 -13.92
CA LEU A 48 12.56 2.05 -15.35
C LEU A 48 11.31 2.56 -16.06
N LEU A 49 11.51 3.35 -17.09
CA LEU A 49 10.46 3.67 -18.05
C LEU A 49 10.53 2.63 -19.16
N LEU A 50 9.43 1.90 -19.35
CA LEU A 50 9.38 0.88 -20.39
C LEU A 50 9.12 1.54 -21.74
N SER A 51 9.83 1.05 -22.76
CA SER A 51 9.55 1.42 -24.14
C SER A 51 8.22 0.83 -24.61
N ASP A 52 7.69 1.33 -25.73
CA ASP A 52 6.51 0.71 -26.36
C ASP A 52 6.79 -0.75 -26.78
N GLU A 53 8.04 -1.08 -27.12
CA GLU A 53 8.43 -2.45 -27.42
C GLU A 53 8.31 -3.36 -26.18
N ASP A 54 8.80 -2.90 -25.03
CA ASP A 54 8.69 -3.63 -23.76
C ASP A 54 7.24 -3.78 -23.33
N ARG A 55 6.43 -2.73 -23.50
CA ARG A 55 4.99 -2.77 -23.25
C ARG A 55 4.32 -3.86 -24.08
N ASN A 56 4.55 -3.88 -25.40
CA ASN A 56 3.95 -4.87 -26.29
C ASN A 56 4.34 -6.29 -25.88
N LYS A 57 5.63 -6.53 -25.57
CA LYS A 57 6.11 -7.83 -25.09
C LYS A 57 5.45 -8.27 -23.79
N LEU A 58 5.14 -7.36 -22.88
CA LEU A 58 4.46 -7.66 -21.62
C LEU A 58 2.96 -7.89 -21.83
N GLN A 59 2.31 -7.13 -22.72
CA GLN A 59 0.92 -7.35 -23.12
C GLN A 59 0.73 -8.71 -23.80
N ASP A 60 1.65 -9.11 -24.68
CA ASP A 60 1.65 -10.44 -25.30
C ASP A 60 1.78 -11.58 -24.27
N ARG A 61 2.30 -11.28 -23.08
CA ARG A 61 2.41 -12.20 -21.93
C ARG A 61 1.22 -12.10 -20.97
N GLY A 62 0.20 -11.31 -21.31
CA GLY A 62 -1.02 -11.15 -20.52
C GLY A 62 -0.94 -10.08 -19.43
N VAL A 63 0.04 -9.18 -19.46
CA VAL A 63 0.08 -8.03 -18.54
C VAL A 63 -0.82 -6.92 -19.07
N ASP A 64 -1.88 -6.59 -18.31
CA ASP A 64 -2.71 -5.43 -18.61
C ASP A 64 -2.13 -4.15 -17.97
N PHE A 65 -2.10 -3.07 -18.75
CA PHE A 65 -1.65 -1.75 -18.33
C PHE A 65 -2.79 -0.73 -18.31
N GLU A 66 -4.02 -1.12 -18.67
CA GLU A 66 -5.17 -0.22 -18.79
C GLU A 66 -6.11 -0.24 -17.56
N GLU A 67 -6.05 -1.27 -16.70
CA GLU A 67 -6.94 -1.43 -15.52
C GLU A 67 -6.66 -0.46 -14.34
N GLY A 68 -5.63 0.39 -14.41
CA GLY A 68 -5.21 1.26 -13.30
C GLY A 68 -5.45 2.76 -13.47
N VAL A 69 -6.02 3.20 -14.59
CA VAL A 69 -6.40 4.60 -14.81
C VAL A 69 -7.92 4.64 -14.70
N GLY A 70 -8.42 5.02 -13.52
CA GLY A 70 -9.85 5.19 -13.28
C GLY A 70 -10.45 6.21 -14.25
N ASP A 71 -10.96 5.71 -15.36
CA ASP A 71 -11.88 6.41 -16.25
C ASP A 71 -13.13 5.54 -16.31
N GLY A 72 -14.05 5.79 -15.35
CA GLY A 72 -15.45 5.38 -15.30
C GLY A 72 -15.85 4.06 -15.97
N ASP A 73 -16.28 3.10 -15.15
CA ASP A 73 -17.21 2.05 -15.56
C ASP A 73 -18.43 2.68 -16.23
N GLY A 74 -18.36 2.75 -17.56
CA GLY A 74 -19.49 2.83 -18.44
C GLY A 74 -19.52 1.52 -19.20
N ASP A 75 -20.10 0.49 -18.60
CA ASP A 75 -20.64 -0.66 -19.33
C ASP A 75 -21.66 -0.12 -20.33
N ILE A 76 -21.19 0.28 -21.51
CA ILE A 76 -22.06 0.55 -22.66
C ILE A 76 -22.28 -0.80 -23.31
N ASP A 77 -23.36 -1.46 -22.89
CA ASP A 77 -24.02 -2.51 -23.66
C ASP A 77 -24.51 -1.89 -24.98
N GLY A 78 -23.61 -1.76 -25.95
CA GLY A 78 -23.81 -1.05 -27.20
C GLY A 78 -23.73 -1.97 -28.40
N GLU A 79 -24.85 -2.09 -29.11
CA GLU A 79 -25.07 -2.94 -30.28
C GLU A 79 -23.97 -2.83 -31.37
N ASN A 80 -23.68 -3.98 -31.98
CA ASN A 80 -22.62 -4.22 -32.97
C ASN A 80 -22.82 -3.48 -34.31
N GLY A 81 -22.69 -2.15 -34.34
CA GLY A 81 -22.61 -1.34 -35.56
C GLY A 81 -21.16 -1.06 -36.01
N GLU A 82 -20.90 -1.03 -37.32
CA GLU A 82 -19.58 -0.68 -37.89
C GLU A 82 -19.13 0.74 -37.51
N ASP A 83 -20.07 1.68 -37.38
CA ASP A 83 -19.82 3.06 -36.93
C ASP A 83 -19.32 3.12 -35.47
N SER A 84 -19.78 2.19 -34.62
CA SER A 84 -19.38 2.10 -33.21
C SER A 84 -17.93 1.61 -33.06
N LYS A 85 -17.47 0.74 -33.98
CA LYS A 85 -16.08 0.26 -34.01
C LYS A 85 -15.10 1.35 -34.43
N GLU A 86 -15.45 2.18 -35.40
CA GLU A 86 -14.61 3.28 -35.87
C GLU A 86 -14.49 4.37 -34.80
N MET A 87 -15.58 4.70 -34.10
CA MET A 87 -15.55 5.62 -32.95
C MET A 87 -14.69 5.08 -31.80
N MET A 88 -14.82 3.78 -31.47
CA MET A 88 -13.98 3.13 -30.45
C MET A 88 -12.49 3.10 -30.87
N ARG A 89 -12.19 2.90 -32.16
CA ARG A 89 -10.83 2.94 -32.70
C ARG A 89 -10.22 4.34 -32.62
N GLN A 90 -11.00 5.38 -32.89
CA GLN A 90 -10.58 6.78 -32.78
C GLN A 90 -10.33 7.17 -31.30
N LEU A 91 -11.18 6.73 -30.38
CA LEU A 91 -10.98 6.92 -28.94
C LEU A 91 -9.72 6.21 -28.44
N LYS A 92 -9.48 4.95 -28.84
CA LYS A 92 -8.25 4.23 -28.53
C LYS A 92 -7.01 4.91 -29.12
N ALA A 93 -7.09 5.42 -30.36
CA ALA A 93 -5.98 6.14 -30.99
C ALA A 93 -5.67 7.48 -30.31
N ALA A 94 -6.70 8.21 -29.88
CA ALA A 94 -6.54 9.43 -29.08
C ALA A 94 -5.96 9.14 -27.70
N LYS A 95 -6.41 8.07 -27.03
CA LYS A 95 -5.86 7.58 -25.76
C LYS A 95 -4.38 7.21 -25.91
N ASN A 96 -4.01 6.58 -27.03
CA ASN A 96 -2.62 6.19 -27.32
C ASN A 96 -1.68 7.39 -27.55
N LYS A 97 -2.18 8.54 -28.03
CA LYS A 97 -1.37 9.76 -28.21
C LYS A 97 -0.99 10.46 -26.90
N ASN A 98 -1.74 10.24 -25.83
CA ASN A 98 -1.53 10.84 -24.50
C ASN A 98 -1.17 9.81 -23.41
N ARG A 99 -0.77 8.59 -23.80
CA ARG A 99 -0.45 7.53 -22.85
C ARG A 99 0.83 7.86 -22.09
N ARG A 100 0.72 7.85 -20.75
CA ARG A 100 1.90 7.93 -19.88
C ARG A 100 2.79 6.70 -20.12
N PRO A 101 4.13 6.85 -20.09
CA PRO A 101 5.04 5.71 -20.14
C PRO A 101 4.71 4.71 -19.02
N VAL A 102 4.84 3.40 -19.30
CA VAL A 102 4.76 2.41 -18.21
C VAL A 102 5.99 2.60 -17.32
N ARG A 103 5.77 2.60 -16.02
CA ARG A 103 6.80 2.71 -15.00
C ARG A 103 6.92 1.36 -14.31
N ALA A 104 8.11 0.78 -14.34
CA ALA A 104 8.41 -0.48 -13.66
C ALA A 104 9.32 -0.21 -12.46
N MET A 105 8.95 -0.70 -11.28
CA MET A 105 9.80 -0.64 -10.10
C MET A 105 10.84 -1.77 -10.12
N VAL A 106 12.09 -1.43 -9.85
CA VAL A 106 13.21 -2.38 -9.79
C VAL A 106 13.53 -2.66 -8.33
N LYS A 107 13.39 -3.92 -7.93
CA LYS A 107 13.57 -4.36 -6.53
C LYS A 107 14.63 -5.46 -6.46
N GLU A 108 15.28 -5.60 -5.31
CA GLU A 108 16.19 -6.73 -5.08
C GLU A 108 15.44 -8.05 -5.30
N LEU A 109 16.11 -9.02 -5.92
CA LEU A 109 15.52 -10.33 -6.15
C LEU A 109 15.31 -11.05 -4.81
N ALA A 110 14.05 -11.17 -4.40
CA ALA A 110 13.69 -11.75 -3.11
C ALA A 110 13.56 -13.29 -3.18
N CYS A 111 13.62 -13.94 -2.01
CA CYS A 111 13.23 -15.34 -1.86
C CYS A 111 11.76 -15.52 -2.25
N GLY A 112 11.41 -16.62 -2.92
CA GLY A 112 10.01 -16.89 -3.32
C GLY A 112 9.06 -17.16 -2.16
N GLU A 113 9.58 -17.60 -1.00
CA GLU A 113 8.77 -17.85 0.19
C GLU A 113 8.38 -16.54 0.88
N SER A 114 7.16 -16.48 1.42
CA SER A 114 6.71 -15.27 2.11
C SER A 114 7.48 -14.98 3.39
N GLY A 115 7.97 -16.02 4.08
CA GLY A 115 8.59 -15.91 5.41
C GLY A 115 7.60 -15.48 6.52
N VAL A 116 6.31 -15.55 6.25
CA VAL A 116 5.22 -15.32 7.20
C VAL A 116 4.86 -16.66 7.83
N ASP A 117 5.13 -16.80 9.13
CA ASP A 117 4.83 -17.97 9.92
C ASP A 117 4.61 -17.59 11.39
N ALA A 118 4.17 -18.54 12.22
CA ALA A 118 3.90 -18.31 13.63
C ALA A 118 5.13 -17.79 14.42
N LYS A 119 6.34 -18.19 14.04
CA LYS A 119 7.60 -17.77 14.68
C LYS A 119 8.00 -16.35 14.23
N SER A 120 7.67 -15.97 12.99
CA SER A 120 7.99 -14.65 12.43
C SER A 120 6.93 -13.59 12.73
N ALA A 121 5.70 -13.97 13.11
CA ALA A 121 4.58 -13.05 13.39
C ALA A 121 4.96 -11.89 14.34
N GLY A 122 5.60 -12.18 15.46
CA GLY A 122 6.04 -11.15 16.42
C GLY A 122 7.08 -10.18 15.85
N ARG A 123 7.91 -10.65 14.89
CA ARG A 123 8.88 -9.82 14.19
C ARG A 123 8.20 -8.94 13.14
N ILE A 124 7.27 -9.49 12.37
CA ILE A 124 6.50 -8.77 11.35
C ILE A 124 5.69 -7.65 11.98
N LEU A 125 4.98 -7.91 13.09
CA LEU A 125 4.24 -6.87 13.79
C LEU A 125 5.12 -5.71 14.27
N ARG A 126 6.36 -6.01 14.70
CA ARG A 126 7.33 -4.97 15.07
C ARG A 126 7.76 -4.14 13.85
N ASP A 127 7.86 -4.74 12.67
CA ASP A 127 8.20 -4.05 11.42
C ASP A 127 7.08 -3.14 10.94
N ILE A 128 5.84 -3.61 10.99
CA ILE A 128 4.66 -2.81 10.66
C ILE A 128 4.59 -1.59 11.57
N ARG A 129 4.72 -1.78 12.88
CA ARG A 129 4.76 -0.66 13.85
C ARG A 129 5.94 0.28 13.61
N GLN A 130 7.05 -0.21 13.07
CA GLN A 130 8.19 0.63 12.72
C GLN A 130 7.91 1.47 11.46
N LEU A 131 7.23 0.92 10.45
CA LEU A 131 6.75 1.67 9.28
C LEU A 131 5.78 2.78 9.70
N ASN A 132 4.79 2.46 10.54
CA ASN A 132 3.82 3.46 10.99
C ASN A 132 4.48 4.58 11.81
N ARG A 133 5.53 4.27 12.59
CA ARG A 133 6.37 5.28 13.26
C ARG A 133 7.12 6.18 12.28
N LEU A 134 7.49 5.67 11.11
CA LEU A 134 8.07 6.45 10.00
C LEU A 134 7.01 7.18 9.17
N LYS A 135 5.75 7.13 9.60
CA LYS A 135 4.58 7.70 8.91
C LYS A 135 4.38 7.10 7.52
N ILE A 136 4.62 5.80 7.42
CA ILE A 136 4.30 4.96 6.26
C ILE A 136 3.21 3.99 6.72
N TYR A 137 2.06 4.04 6.05
CA TYR A 137 0.91 3.16 6.26
C TYR A 137 0.79 2.31 5.01
N ASN A 138 1.04 1.01 5.10
CA ASN A 138 1.18 0.15 3.91
C ASN A 138 -0.17 -0.13 3.24
N ARG A 139 -1.22 -0.29 4.03
CA ARG A 139 -2.62 -0.54 3.63
C ARG A 139 -2.81 -1.80 2.79
N ASP A 140 -1.85 -2.71 2.80
CA ASP A 140 -1.94 -3.97 2.08
C ASP A 140 -1.13 -5.08 2.77
N ILE A 141 -1.34 -5.21 4.09
CA ILE A 141 -0.67 -6.23 4.91
C ILE A 141 -1.37 -7.59 4.69
N ARG A 142 -0.83 -8.37 3.76
CA ARG A 142 -1.24 -9.75 3.48
C ARG A 142 -0.04 -10.62 3.15
N LYS A 143 -0.13 -11.94 3.37
CA LYS A 143 1.00 -12.88 3.19
C LYS A 143 1.66 -12.79 1.82
N ASP A 144 0.86 -12.58 0.78
CA ASP A 144 1.33 -12.49 -0.61
C ASP A 144 2.22 -11.28 -0.89
N ASN A 145 2.14 -10.25 -0.04
CA ASN A 145 2.97 -9.05 -0.12
C ASN A 145 4.24 -9.14 0.73
N PHE A 146 4.54 -10.32 1.29
CA PHE A 146 5.81 -10.58 1.98
C PHE A 146 6.71 -11.51 1.17
N ARG A 147 8.02 -11.28 1.23
CA ARG A 147 9.06 -12.22 0.78
C ARG A 147 10.17 -12.28 1.82
N GLY A 148 10.49 -13.47 2.32
CA GLY A 148 11.44 -13.65 3.42
C GLY A 148 11.09 -12.88 4.72
N GLY A 149 9.81 -12.59 4.94
CA GLY A 149 9.30 -11.82 6.07
C GLY A 149 9.53 -10.31 5.95
N LYS A 150 9.80 -9.80 4.74
CA LYS A 150 9.92 -8.39 4.39
C LYS A 150 8.80 -7.99 3.43
N LEU A 151 8.31 -6.76 3.53
CA LEU A 151 7.30 -6.25 2.59
C LEU A 151 7.90 -6.01 1.20
N VAL A 152 7.12 -6.32 0.15
CA VAL A 152 7.51 -6.10 -1.25
C VAL A 152 6.66 -5.10 -2.01
N ASP A 153 5.47 -4.77 -1.50
CA ASP A 153 4.50 -3.94 -2.23
C ASP A 153 4.09 -2.75 -1.38
N PHE A 154 4.28 -1.56 -1.93
CA PHE A 154 3.87 -0.28 -1.35
C PHE A 154 2.96 0.52 -2.29
N GLY A 155 2.39 -0.10 -3.32
CA GLY A 155 1.51 0.56 -4.29
C GLY A 155 0.25 1.15 -3.67
N SER A 156 -0.25 0.57 -2.58
CA SER A 156 -1.41 1.07 -1.83
C SER A 156 -1.04 2.00 -0.67
N SER A 157 0.25 2.22 -0.44
CA SER A 157 0.73 2.84 0.80
C SER A 157 0.50 4.35 0.84
N TRP A 158 0.15 4.85 2.02
CA TRP A 158 0.10 6.27 2.30
C TRP A 158 1.28 6.66 3.18
N THR A 159 2.09 7.58 2.68
CA THR A 159 3.19 8.18 3.44
C THR A 159 2.80 9.62 3.82
N GLU A 160 3.06 10.10 5.04
CA GLU A 160 2.82 11.52 5.36
C GLU A 160 3.95 12.41 4.77
N PRO A 161 3.66 13.61 4.22
CA PRO A 161 2.33 14.23 4.09
C PRO A 161 1.44 13.52 3.05
N HIS A 162 0.12 13.47 3.27
CA HIS A 162 -0.83 12.84 2.34
C HIS A 162 -2.15 13.60 2.32
N CYS A 163 -2.67 13.93 1.14
CA CYS A 163 -3.85 14.79 1.00
C CYS A 163 -5.06 14.30 1.79
N PHE A 164 -5.37 12.99 1.77
CA PHE A 164 -6.50 12.44 2.54
C PHE A 164 -6.25 12.40 4.05
N LEU A 165 -5.00 12.16 4.49
CA LEU A 165 -4.65 12.19 5.91
C LEU A 165 -4.71 13.61 6.51
N GLU A 166 -4.60 14.63 5.66
CA GLU A 166 -4.66 16.04 6.05
C GLU A 166 -6.07 16.64 5.92
N ALA A 167 -6.87 16.13 4.97
CA ALA A 167 -8.21 16.62 4.72
C ALA A 167 -9.23 16.15 5.76
N ASP A 168 -9.05 14.93 6.28
CA ASP A 168 -10.01 14.24 7.14
C ASP A 168 -9.31 13.55 8.32
N GLU A 169 -9.65 13.97 9.55
CA GLU A 169 -9.05 13.45 10.78
C GLU A 169 -9.51 12.02 11.09
N ASP A 170 -10.75 11.68 10.74
CA ASP A 170 -11.33 10.35 10.99
C ASP A 170 -10.70 9.33 10.03
N GLU A 171 -10.64 9.65 8.72
CA GLU A 171 -9.92 8.85 7.72
C GLU A 171 -8.44 8.66 8.12
N ALA A 172 -7.82 9.72 8.66
CA ALA A 172 -6.46 9.65 9.12
C ALA A 172 -6.30 8.73 10.33
N ALA A 173 -7.25 8.73 11.26
CA ALA A 173 -7.24 7.84 12.42
C ALA A 173 -7.44 6.38 12.01
N GLU A 174 -8.37 6.12 11.08
CA GLU A 174 -8.62 4.78 10.54
C GLU A 174 -7.41 4.23 9.80
N THR A 175 -6.85 5.00 8.85
CA THR A 175 -5.65 4.61 8.10
C THR A 175 -4.46 4.30 9.03
N LYS A 176 -4.30 5.07 10.11
CA LYS A 176 -3.23 4.86 11.10
C LYS A 176 -3.36 3.56 11.90
N ALA A 177 -4.57 3.00 11.97
CA ALA A 177 -4.86 1.73 12.63
C ALA A 177 -4.97 0.55 11.66
N GLU A 178 -5.25 0.81 10.38
CA GLU A 178 -5.56 -0.17 9.33
C GLU A 178 -4.51 -1.28 9.21
N ASP A 179 -3.21 -0.94 9.14
CA ASP A 179 -2.13 -1.93 9.04
C ASP A 179 -2.11 -2.94 10.20
N LEU A 180 -2.52 -2.51 11.39
CA LEU A 180 -2.59 -3.36 12.58
C LEU A 180 -3.82 -4.29 12.52
N VAL A 181 -4.94 -3.81 12.00
CA VAL A 181 -6.13 -4.63 11.72
C VAL A 181 -5.76 -5.71 10.70
N MET A 182 -5.19 -5.31 9.56
CA MET A 182 -4.79 -6.23 8.49
C MET A 182 -3.76 -7.27 8.94
N PHE A 183 -2.86 -6.92 9.88
CA PHE A 183 -1.97 -7.91 10.48
C PHE A 183 -2.74 -9.01 11.23
N ASP A 184 -3.71 -8.64 12.06
CA ASP A 184 -4.51 -9.61 12.81
C ASP A 184 -5.39 -10.46 11.86
N GLU A 185 -5.92 -9.85 10.80
CA GLU A 185 -6.64 -10.55 9.72
C GLU A 185 -5.74 -11.54 8.98
N MET A 186 -4.52 -11.14 8.61
CA MET A 186 -3.52 -12.03 7.99
C MET A 186 -3.20 -13.22 8.91
N VAL A 187 -3.01 -12.99 10.22
CA VAL A 187 -2.77 -14.06 11.20
C VAL A 187 -3.94 -15.06 11.22
N ALA A 188 -5.18 -14.56 11.17
CA ALA A 188 -6.38 -15.38 11.18
C ALA A 188 -6.58 -16.16 9.87
N MET A 189 -6.48 -15.50 8.72
CA MET A 189 -6.66 -16.12 7.39
C MET A 189 -5.64 -17.22 7.13
N GLU A 190 -4.39 -17.01 7.58
CA GLU A 190 -3.30 -17.98 7.42
C GLU A 190 -3.28 -19.05 8.53
N ALA A 191 -4.25 -19.03 9.45
CA ALA A 191 -4.35 -19.94 10.58
C ALA A 191 -3.04 -20.06 11.38
N LEU A 192 -2.31 -18.94 11.57
CA LEU A 192 -1.02 -18.94 12.24
C LEU A 192 -1.22 -19.24 13.73
N ARG A 193 -0.58 -20.31 14.21
CA ARG A 193 -0.64 -20.72 15.62
C ARG A 193 0.26 -19.82 16.49
N THR A 194 -0.21 -18.62 16.79
CA THR A 194 0.52 -17.60 17.57
C THR A 194 -0.39 -16.83 18.51
N ASP A 195 0.15 -16.41 19.66
CA ASP A 195 -0.54 -15.52 20.61
C ASP A 195 -0.30 -14.03 20.32
N VAL A 196 0.51 -13.73 19.31
CA VAL A 196 0.84 -12.35 18.89
C VAL A 196 -0.42 -11.70 18.30
N ARG A 197 -0.76 -10.53 18.82
CA ARG A 197 -1.84 -9.68 18.30
C ARG A 197 -1.42 -8.22 18.22
N ALA A 198 -1.90 -7.54 17.19
CA ALA A 198 -1.71 -6.12 17.00
C ALA A 198 -2.69 -5.31 17.85
N LEU A 199 -3.96 -5.72 17.85
CA LEU A 199 -5.04 -5.08 18.58
C LEU A 199 -5.31 -5.74 19.94
N PRO A 200 -5.84 -4.99 20.92
CA PRO A 200 -6.24 -5.55 22.20
C PRO A 200 -7.32 -6.61 21.99
N ASN A 201 -7.22 -7.72 22.72
CA ASN A 201 -8.33 -8.65 22.81
C ASN A 201 -9.41 -8.03 23.71
N TRP A 202 -10.45 -7.47 23.10
CA TRP A 202 -11.55 -6.81 23.82
C TRP A 202 -12.23 -7.73 24.84
N GLN A 203 -12.35 -9.03 24.58
CA GLN A 203 -12.91 -10.01 25.53
C GLN A 203 -12.00 -10.25 26.75
N TYR A 204 -10.71 -10.03 26.60
CA TYR A 204 -9.74 -10.10 27.70
C TYR A 204 -9.67 -8.75 28.44
N CYS A 205 -9.64 -7.64 27.70
CA CYS A 205 -9.62 -6.28 28.26
C CYS A 205 -10.86 -5.99 29.11
N SER A 206 -12.04 -6.48 28.74
CA SER A 206 -13.27 -6.35 29.53
C SER A 206 -13.24 -7.11 30.86
N LYS A 207 -12.34 -8.10 31.00
CA LYS A 207 -12.13 -8.89 32.22
C LYS A 207 -11.05 -8.30 33.13
N LEU A 208 -10.31 -7.29 32.67
CA LEU A 208 -9.31 -6.60 33.49
C LEU A 208 -10.03 -5.68 34.48
N ARG A 209 -9.73 -5.83 35.77
CA ARG A 209 -10.26 -4.90 36.79
C ARG A 209 -9.72 -3.49 36.53
N PRO A 210 -10.55 -2.44 36.67
CA PRO A 210 -10.07 -1.07 36.60
C PRO A 210 -8.92 -0.88 37.59
N ARG A 211 -7.79 -0.31 37.14
CA ARG A 211 -6.73 0.11 38.06
C ARG A 211 -7.33 1.17 38.99
N LYS A 212 -7.25 0.93 40.31
CA LYS A 212 -7.52 1.97 41.31
C LYS A 212 -6.67 3.18 40.95
N ALA A 213 -7.30 4.31 40.66
CA ALA A 213 -6.62 5.59 40.56
C ALA A 213 -5.79 5.78 41.83
N ALA A 214 -4.50 6.07 41.67
CA ALA A 214 -3.64 6.39 42.80
C ALA A 214 -4.19 7.65 43.45
N ALA A 215 -4.85 7.47 44.59
CA ALA A 215 -5.21 8.57 45.46
C ALA A 215 -3.91 9.17 46.00
N GLY A 216 -3.66 10.44 45.68
CA GLY A 216 -2.78 11.30 46.46
C GLY A 216 -1.50 11.75 45.75
N ALA A 217 -1.51 13.01 45.32
CA ALA A 217 -0.48 13.98 45.68
C ALA A 217 -1.07 15.38 45.49
N SER A 218 -1.80 15.85 46.50
CA SER A 218 -2.01 17.29 46.69
C SER A 218 -0.94 17.74 47.68
N ALA A 219 -0.13 18.69 47.25
CA ALA A 219 0.63 19.61 48.11
C ALA A 219 0.66 20.96 47.39
#